data_AF-A0A497P656-F1
#
_entry.id   AF-A0A497P656-F1
#
_cell.length_a   1.000
_cell.length_b   1.000
_cell.length_c   1.000
_cell.angle_alpha   90.00
_cell.angle_beta   90.00
_cell.angle_gamma   90.00
#
_symmetry.space_group_name_H-M   'P 1'
#
loop_
_entity.id
_entity.type
_entity.pdbx_description
1 polymer ?
#
loop_
_entity_poly.entity_id
_entity_poly.type
_entity_poly.pdbx_seq_one_letter_code
_entity_poly.pdbx_strand_id
1 'polypeptide(L)'
;METKNVIENVAVELLRQAVTKLPPDVKEALQQAYREEESDVGKTQLEAILNNVELAEKTSTPMCQDTGVIIFYVKAGAQARNLDEIKDALINATRRATKQVPLRPNSVGIFTKKNTGDNTGRYIPYINWEITSGDTIELT
;
A
#
# COMPACT_ATOMS: atom_id res chain seq x y z
N MET A 1 18.52 -15.62 8.10
CA MET A 1 17.34 -15.17 7.34
C MET A 1 17.77 -13.90 6.65
N GLU A 2 17.94 -13.92 5.32
CA GLU A 2 18.51 -12.78 4.56
C GLU A 2 17.63 -11.53 4.75
N THR A 3 18.26 -10.38 5.06
CA THR A 3 17.61 -9.08 5.32
C THR A 3 16.59 -8.72 4.23
N LYS A 4 16.94 -8.98 2.97
CA LYS A 4 16.03 -8.89 1.81
C LYS A 4 14.67 -9.56 2.00
N ASN A 5 14.63 -10.80 2.51
CA ASN A 5 13.38 -11.55 2.69
C ASN A 5 12.49 -10.92 3.76
N VAL A 6 13.10 -10.38 4.82
CA VAL A 6 12.36 -9.67 5.87
C VAL A 6 11.72 -8.40 5.30
N ILE A 7 12.50 -7.58 4.59
CA ILE A 7 12.00 -6.37 3.94
C ILE A 7 10.88 -6.68 2.95
N GLU A 8 11.06 -7.70 2.10
CA GLU A 8 10.04 -8.09 1.12
C GLU A 8 8.74 -8.55 1.80
N ASN A 9 8.83 -9.33 2.88
CA ASN A 9 7.67 -9.78 3.65
C ASN A 9 6.94 -8.64 4.35
N VAL A 10 7.68 -7.74 4.99
CA VAL A 10 7.11 -6.54 5.63
C VAL A 10 6.43 -5.66 4.60
N ALA A 11 7.09 -5.38 3.47
CA ALA A 11 6.52 -4.54 2.42
C ALA A 11 5.25 -5.14 1.79
N VAL A 12 5.18 -6.46 1.58
CA VAL A 12 3.93 -7.09 1.12
C VAL A 12 2.80 -6.94 2.12
N GLU A 13 3.10 -7.05 3.41
CA GLU A 13 2.10 -6.87 4.45
C GLU A 13 1.65 -5.41 4.57
N LEU A 14 2.56 -4.44 4.46
CA LEU A 14 2.22 -3.02 4.40
C LEU A 14 1.29 -2.73 3.22
N LEU A 15 1.61 -3.23 2.01
CA LEU A 15 0.76 -3.07 0.84
C LEU A 15 -0.61 -3.72 1.03
N ARG A 16 -0.68 -4.88 1.69
CA ARG A 16 -1.96 -5.52 2.04
C ARG A 16 -2.78 -4.64 2.95
N GLN A 17 -2.21 -4.15 4.04
CA GLN A 17 -2.93 -3.33 5.00
C GLN A 17 -3.39 -2.01 4.35
N ALA A 18 -2.52 -1.35 3.59
CA ALA A 18 -2.82 -0.08 2.93
C ALA A 18 -4.05 -0.13 2.01
N VAL A 19 -4.30 -1.26 1.33
CA VAL A 19 -5.43 -1.40 0.40
C VAL A 19 -6.67 -2.06 1.01
N THR A 20 -6.53 -2.72 2.17
CA THR A 20 -7.63 -3.51 2.78
C THR A 20 -8.16 -2.92 4.07
N LYS A 21 -7.41 -2.05 4.75
CA LYS A 21 -7.75 -1.52 6.08
C LYS A 21 -7.66 0.00 6.09
N LEU A 22 -8.62 0.63 6.77
CA LEU A 22 -8.53 2.04 7.10
C LEU A 22 -7.92 2.23 8.50
N PRO A 23 -7.20 3.34 8.73
CA PRO A 23 -6.86 3.79 10.07
C PRO A 23 -8.11 3.93 10.97
N PRO A 24 -8.01 3.63 12.28
CA PRO A 24 -9.16 3.70 13.19
C PRO A 24 -9.85 5.06 13.23
N ASP A 25 -9.09 6.15 13.22
CA ASP A 25 -9.58 7.53 13.20
C ASP A 25 -10.42 7.82 11.95
N VAL A 26 -10.01 7.31 10.77
CA VAL A 26 -10.78 7.46 9.53
C VAL A 26 -12.09 6.67 9.60
N LYS A 27 -12.07 5.44 10.15
CA LYS A 27 -13.29 4.64 10.33
C LYS A 27 -14.27 5.30 11.29
N GLU A 28 -13.77 5.80 12.41
CA GLU A 28 -14.58 6.52 13.41
C GLU A 28 -15.20 7.78 12.81
N ALA A 29 -14.44 8.54 12.02
CA ALA A 29 -14.95 9.71 11.30
C ALA A 29 -16.06 9.35 10.30
N LEU A 30 -15.91 8.28 9.51
CA LEU A 30 -16.94 7.80 8.58
C LEU A 30 -18.22 7.35 9.31
N GLN A 31 -18.07 6.67 10.45
CA GLN A 31 -19.20 6.26 11.27
C GLN A 31 -19.91 7.45 11.91
N GLN A 32 -19.17 8.46 12.35
CA GLN A 32 -19.77 9.70 12.87
C GLN A 32 -20.52 10.44 11.77
N ALA A 33 -19.91 10.60 10.59
CA ALA A 33 -20.56 11.22 9.43
C ALA A 33 -21.88 10.50 9.09
N TYR A 34 -21.90 9.16 9.10
CA TYR A 34 -23.14 8.40 8.85
C TYR A 34 -24.24 8.66 9.88
N ARG A 35 -23.87 8.85 11.16
CA ARG A 35 -24.84 9.14 12.24
C ARG A 35 -25.42 10.55 12.14
N GLU A 36 -24.61 11.51 11.71
CA GLU A 36 -24.97 12.93 11.66
C GLU A 36 -25.59 13.35 10.32
N GLU A 37 -25.42 12.57 9.25
CA GLU A 37 -25.96 12.89 7.93
C GLU A 37 -27.49 12.91 7.90
N GLU A 38 -28.03 14.05 7.45
CA GLU A 38 -29.48 14.30 7.34
C GLU A 38 -30.03 13.93 5.96
N SER A 39 -29.21 13.95 4.92
CA SER A 39 -29.59 13.59 3.57
C SER A 39 -29.74 12.07 3.42
N ASP A 40 -30.91 11.59 3.03
CA ASP A 40 -31.14 10.17 2.71
C ASP A 40 -30.16 9.63 1.67
N VAL A 41 -29.84 10.45 0.67
CA VAL A 41 -28.87 10.11 -0.38
C VAL A 41 -27.46 10.04 0.19
N GLY A 42 -27.04 11.06 0.96
CA GLY A 42 -25.72 11.07 1.61
C GLY A 42 -25.53 9.88 2.55
N LYS A 43 -26.56 9.56 3.33
CA LYS A 43 -26.59 8.46 4.26
C LYS A 43 -26.44 7.10 3.57
N THR A 44 -27.12 6.92 2.44
CA THR A 44 -26.98 5.72 1.59
C THR A 44 -25.55 5.57 1.05
N GLN A 45 -24.89 6.66 0.65
CA GLN A 45 -23.50 6.60 0.18
C GLN A 45 -22.54 6.24 1.31
N LEU A 46 -22.69 6.85 2.49
CA LEU A 46 -21.87 6.56 3.66
C LEU A 46 -22.05 5.12 4.14
N GLU A 47 -23.27 4.60 4.12
CA GLU A 47 -23.55 3.18 4.39
C GLU A 47 -22.83 2.27 3.39
N ALA A 48 -22.90 2.58 2.09
CA ALA A 48 -22.19 1.81 1.06
C ALA A 48 -20.66 1.82 1.28
N ILE A 49 -20.09 2.97 1.65
CA ILE A 49 -18.66 3.09 1.98
C ILE A 49 -18.32 2.22 3.20
N LEU A 50 -19.08 2.31 4.29
CA LEU A 50 -18.83 1.54 5.50
C LEU A 50 -18.96 0.03 5.26
N ASN A 51 -19.97 -0.41 4.50
CA ASN A 51 -20.14 -1.81 4.11
C ASN A 51 -18.96 -2.31 3.25
N ASN A 52 -18.46 -1.47 2.34
CA ASN A 52 -17.29 -1.80 1.53
C ASN A 52 -16.01 -1.89 2.37
N VAL A 53 -15.84 -1.00 3.35
CA VAL A 53 -14.73 -1.07 4.32
C VAL A 53 -14.76 -2.40 5.08
N GLU A 54 -15.90 -2.77 5.64
CA GLU A 54 -16.06 -4.04 6.37
C GLU A 54 -15.76 -5.25 5.48
N LEU A 55 -16.29 -5.25 4.24
CA LEU A 55 -16.07 -6.33 3.30
C LEU A 55 -14.60 -6.48 2.91
N ALA A 56 -13.91 -5.37 2.62
CA ALA A 56 -12.49 -5.34 2.28
C ALA A 56 -11.63 -5.92 3.41
N GLU A 57 -11.92 -5.56 4.66
CA GLU A 57 -11.20 -6.06 5.83
C GLU A 57 -11.44 -7.56 6.04
N LYS A 58 -12.69 -8.00 5.94
CA LYS A 58 -13.09 -9.40 6.15
C LYS A 58 -12.51 -10.34 5.09
N THR A 59 -12.49 -9.91 3.84
CA THR A 59 -12.06 -10.74 2.70
C THR A 59 -10.60 -10.51 2.33
N SER A 60 -9.94 -9.53 2.95
CA SER A 60 -8.58 -9.10 2.59
C SER A 60 -8.45 -8.76 1.09
N THR A 61 -9.47 -8.14 0.52
CA THR A 61 -9.48 -7.65 -0.88
C THR A 61 -9.38 -6.13 -0.92
N PRO A 62 -8.75 -5.54 -1.95
CA PRO A 62 -8.67 -4.10 -2.10
C PRO A 62 -10.03 -3.41 -2.02
N MET A 63 -10.11 -2.39 -1.18
CA MET A 63 -11.33 -1.60 -0.95
C MET A 63 -11.70 -0.74 -2.16
N CYS A 64 -10.70 -0.31 -2.94
CA CYS A 64 -10.88 0.42 -4.17
C CYS A 64 -10.35 -0.40 -5.36
N GLN A 65 -11.05 -0.30 -6.49
CA GLN A 65 -10.62 -0.91 -7.74
C GLN A 65 -9.31 -0.30 -8.25
N ASP A 66 -9.06 0.98 -7.98
CA ASP A 66 -7.78 1.63 -8.20
C ASP A 66 -6.92 1.53 -6.92
N THR A 67 -5.91 0.65 -6.95
CA THR A 67 -4.98 0.45 -5.83
C THR A 67 -3.82 1.44 -5.82
N GLY A 68 -3.89 2.50 -6.63
CA GLY A 68 -2.91 3.57 -6.68
C GLY A 68 -1.56 3.17 -7.29
N VAL A 69 -0.61 4.10 -7.16
CA VAL A 69 0.81 3.92 -7.54
C VAL A 69 1.61 3.63 -6.28
N ILE A 70 2.50 2.65 -6.34
CA ILE A 70 3.26 2.23 -5.17
C ILE A 70 4.40 3.20 -4.89
N ILE A 71 4.40 3.75 -3.68
CA ILE A 71 5.41 4.66 -3.16
C ILE A 71 5.84 4.11 -1.80
N PHE A 72 7.14 4.02 -1.57
CA PHE A 72 7.71 3.70 -0.26
C PHE A 72 8.51 4.89 0.26
N TYR A 73 8.40 5.16 1.55
CA TYR A 73 9.32 6.02 2.27
C TYR A 73 10.23 5.16 3.12
N VAL A 74 11.53 5.27 2.87
CA VAL A 74 12.56 4.49 3.57
C VAL A 74 13.37 5.45 4.41
N LYS A 75 13.27 5.32 5.74
CA LYS A 75 14.25 5.91 6.64
C LYS A 75 15.31 4.86 6.95
N ALA A 76 16.52 5.08 6.45
CA ALA A 76 17.63 4.16 6.55
C ALA A 76 18.66 4.70 7.54
N GLY A 77 18.83 3.99 8.66
CA GLY A 77 19.89 4.26 9.61
C GLY A 77 21.27 4.11 8.95
N ALA A 78 22.16 5.08 9.18
CA ALA A 78 23.50 5.10 8.56
C ALA A 78 24.38 3.89 8.94
N GLN A 79 24.04 3.17 10.01
CA GLN A 79 24.73 1.95 10.46
C GLN A 79 23.97 0.67 10.09
N ALA A 80 22.80 0.78 9.44
CA ALA A 80 22.02 -0.35 9.01
C ALA A 80 22.78 -1.12 7.92
N ARG A 81 22.67 -2.45 7.94
CA ARG A 81 23.33 -3.34 6.98
C ARG A 81 22.41 -3.62 5.79
N ASN A 82 23.01 -4.02 4.67
CA ASN A 82 22.30 -4.48 3.48
C ASN A 82 21.35 -3.43 2.86
N LEU A 83 21.70 -2.14 2.95
CA LEU A 83 20.92 -1.05 2.36
C LEU A 83 20.77 -1.18 0.84
N ASP A 84 21.75 -1.80 0.19
CA ASP A 84 21.77 -2.11 -1.23
C ASP A 84 20.68 -3.12 -1.65
N GLU A 85 20.21 -3.97 -0.72
CA GLU A 85 19.18 -4.98 -0.99
C GLU A 85 17.74 -4.42 -0.93
N ILE A 86 17.52 -3.28 -0.25
CA ILE A 86 16.19 -2.74 0.03
C ILE A 86 15.41 -2.49 -1.27
N LYS A 87 16.04 -1.85 -2.26
CA LYS A 87 15.37 -1.49 -3.52
C LYS A 87 14.80 -2.72 -4.22
N ASP A 88 15.61 -3.77 -4.35
CA ASP A 88 15.19 -5.01 -5.00
C ASP A 88 14.11 -5.73 -4.19
N ALA A 89 14.20 -5.70 -2.86
CA ALA A 89 13.18 -6.24 -1.97
C ALA A 89 11.83 -5.53 -2.17
N LEU A 90 11.80 -4.20 -2.27
CA LEU A 90 10.57 -3.41 -2.46
C LEU A 90 9.96 -3.62 -3.85
N ILE A 91 10.79 -3.76 -4.90
CA ILE A 91 10.33 -4.12 -6.25
C ILE A 91 9.68 -5.51 -6.25
N ASN A 92 10.33 -6.49 -5.62
CA ASN A 92 9.80 -7.84 -5.54
C ASN A 92 8.52 -7.90 -4.70
N ALA A 93 8.47 -7.16 -3.59
CA ALA A 93 7.28 -7.03 -2.76
C ALA A 93 6.11 -6.47 -3.57
N THR A 94 6.32 -5.42 -4.36
CA THR A 94 5.31 -4.84 -5.24
C THR A 94 4.74 -5.87 -6.23
N ARG A 95 5.63 -6.59 -6.92
CA ARG A 95 5.26 -7.66 -7.86
C ARG A 95 4.50 -8.79 -7.17
N ARG A 96 4.92 -9.18 -5.97
CA ARG A 96 4.34 -10.28 -5.20
C ARG A 96 2.97 -9.88 -4.63
N ALA A 97 2.85 -8.69 -4.07
CA ALA A 97 1.59 -8.13 -3.58
C ALA A 97 0.58 -7.95 -4.72
N THR A 98 1.02 -7.55 -5.92
CA THR A 98 0.12 -7.45 -7.09
C THR A 98 -0.58 -8.77 -7.40
N LYS A 99 0.10 -9.90 -7.19
CA LYS A 99 -0.49 -11.23 -7.39
C LYS A 99 -1.28 -11.73 -6.17
N GLN A 100 -0.76 -11.53 -4.96
CA GLN A 100 -1.31 -12.15 -3.74
C GLN A 100 -2.36 -11.30 -3.01
N VAL A 101 -2.31 -9.97 -3.15
CA VAL A 101 -3.22 -8.97 -2.57
C VAL A 101 -4.19 -8.43 -3.66
N PRO A 102 -4.33 -9.17 -4.75
CA PRO A 102 -4.76 -8.69 -6.08
C PRO A 102 -4.72 -7.17 -6.31
N LEU A 103 -3.54 -6.54 -6.24
CA LEU A 103 -3.43 -5.12 -6.61
C LEU A 103 -3.74 -4.95 -8.10
N ARG A 104 -4.40 -3.84 -8.45
CA ARG A 104 -4.57 -3.49 -9.85
C ARG A 104 -3.20 -3.05 -10.41
N PRO A 105 -2.73 -3.64 -11.52
CA PRO A 105 -1.50 -3.18 -12.15
C PRO A 105 -1.77 -1.84 -12.83
N ASN A 106 -1.43 -0.75 -12.14
CA ASN A 106 -1.67 0.62 -12.56
C ASN A 106 -0.48 1.24 -13.31
N SER A 107 0.71 0.65 -13.21
CA SER A 107 1.90 1.15 -13.90
C SER A 107 1.88 0.86 -15.41
N VAL A 108 1.96 1.93 -16.21
CA VAL A 108 2.02 1.87 -17.68
C VAL A 108 3.30 2.53 -18.17
N GLY A 109 4.05 1.83 -19.03
CA GLY A 109 5.24 2.39 -19.65
C GLY A 109 4.88 3.51 -20.63
N ILE A 110 5.40 4.72 -20.41
CA ILE A 110 5.08 5.91 -21.23
C ILE A 110 5.46 5.71 -22.70
N PHE A 111 6.65 5.16 -22.96
CA PHE A 111 7.15 4.95 -24.33
C PHE A 111 6.50 3.75 -25.02
N THR A 112 6.23 2.67 -24.28
CA THR A 112 5.68 1.43 -24.84
C THR A 112 4.15 1.45 -24.91
N LYS A 113 3.50 2.30 -24.12
CA LYS A 113 2.06 2.32 -23.84
C LYS A 113 1.51 0.97 -23.36
N LYS A 114 2.38 0.12 -22.81
CA LYS A 114 2.02 -1.21 -22.30
C LYS A 114 1.98 -1.19 -20.78
N ASN A 115 0.97 -1.85 -20.23
CA ASN A 115 0.89 -2.18 -18.82
C ASN A 115 1.95 -3.24 -18.49
N THR A 116 2.63 -3.10 -17.35
CA THR A 116 3.66 -4.05 -16.92
C THR A 116 3.07 -5.36 -16.37
N GLY A 117 1.80 -5.35 -15.97
CA GLY A 117 1.07 -6.51 -15.48
C GLY A 117 1.39 -6.89 -14.02
N ASP A 118 2.35 -6.21 -13.39
CA ASP A 118 2.80 -6.51 -12.03
C ASP A 118 2.92 -5.26 -11.14
N ASN A 119 2.33 -4.16 -11.57
CA ASN A 119 2.34 -2.84 -10.93
C ASN A 119 3.74 -2.25 -10.70
N THR A 120 4.80 -2.84 -11.27
CA THR A 120 6.16 -2.29 -11.29
C THR A 120 6.39 -1.50 -12.58
N GLY A 121 7.50 -0.77 -12.68
CA GLY A 121 7.83 -0.02 -13.89
C GLY A 121 9.14 0.74 -13.75
N ARG A 122 9.46 1.56 -14.76
CA ARG A 122 10.62 2.45 -14.68
C ARG A 122 10.39 3.45 -13.55
N TYR A 123 11.20 3.37 -12.49
CA TYR A 123 11.05 4.14 -11.24
C TYR A 123 9.80 3.82 -10.40
N ILE A 124 9.12 2.68 -10.65
CA ILE A 124 7.96 2.22 -9.88
C ILE A 124 8.27 0.82 -9.28
N PRO A 125 8.14 0.62 -7.95
CA PRO A 125 7.69 1.60 -6.95
C PRO A 125 8.64 2.80 -6.83
N TYR A 126 8.07 3.96 -6.54
CA TYR A 126 8.87 5.14 -6.24
C TYR A 126 9.38 5.03 -4.80
N ILE A 127 10.66 5.31 -4.57
CA ILE A 127 11.29 5.12 -3.26
C ILE A 127 11.90 6.45 -2.83
N ASN A 128 11.33 7.05 -1.79
CA ASN A 128 11.90 8.19 -1.10
C ASN A 128 12.88 7.69 -0.04
N TRP A 129 14.05 8.34 0.03
CA TRP A 129 15.11 7.97 0.96
C TRP A 129 15.38 9.10 1.93
N GLU A 130 15.43 8.77 3.22
CA GLU A 130 15.92 9.62 4.29
C GLU A 130 17.00 8.85 5.05
N ILE A 131 18.18 9.45 5.22
CA ILE A 131 19.25 8.84 6.01
C ILE A 131 19.13 9.35 7.45
N THR A 132 19.04 8.42 8.40
CA THR A 132 18.91 8.72 9.83
C THR A 132 20.12 8.18 10.61
N SER A 133 20.25 8.55 11.88
CA SER A 133 21.23 7.94 12.79
C SER A 133 20.75 6.55 13.26
N GLY A 134 21.69 5.66 13.58
CA GLY A 134 21.40 4.32 14.11
C GLY A 134 21.42 3.23 13.04
N ASP A 135 20.92 2.05 13.39
CA ASP A 135 20.99 0.81 12.60
C ASP A 135 19.62 0.26 12.16
N THR A 136 18.56 1.06 12.30
CA THR A 136 17.18 0.67 11.98
C THR A 136 16.80 1.04 10.54
N ILE A 137 15.83 0.30 10.00
CA ILE A 137 15.16 0.61 8.73
C ILE A 137 13.66 0.75 9.03
N GLU A 138 13.09 1.91 8.70
CA GLU A 138 11.65 2.17 8.79
C GLU A 138 11.08 2.27 7.38
N LEU A 139 9.93 1.61 7.17
CA LEU A 139 9.18 1.62 5.92
C LEU A 139 7.78 2.18 6.19
N THR A 140 7.36 3.11 5.33
CA THR A 140 5.99 3.63 5.26
C THR A 140 5.47 3.53 3.84
#